data_AF-A0A847A0S8-F1
#
_entry.id   AF-A0A847A0S8-F1
#
_cell.length_a   1.000
_cell.length_b   1.000
_cell.length_c   1.000
_cell.angle_alpha   90.00
_cell.angle_beta   90.00
_cell.angle_gamma   90.00
#
_symmetry.space_group_name_H-M   'P 1'
#
loop_
_entity.id
_entity.type
_entity.pdbx_description
1 polymer ?
#
loop_
_entity_poly.entity_id
_entity_poly.type
_entity_poly.pdbx_seq_one_letter_code
_entity_poly.pdbx_strand_id
1 'polypeptide(L)'
;MFKKSVNLSKITEYSFLLRNGSQWDLTVEKLSEYETTFSDIDIHRELRKARQWLIDNPTKRKTATGMPRFLSGWLGGCKPTPAESTGEYI
;
A
#
# COMPACT_ATOMS: atom_id res chain seq x y z
N MET A 1 25.54 12.14 15.56
CA MET A 1 24.79 11.24 14.65
C MET A 1 23.30 11.50 14.84
N PHE A 2 22.63 12.06 13.84
CA PHE A 2 21.25 12.52 13.94
C PHE A 2 20.29 11.33 13.98
N LYS A 3 19.72 11.03 15.15
CA LYS A 3 18.47 10.26 15.22
C LYS A 3 17.40 11.16 14.58
N LYS A 4 17.02 10.88 13.33
CA LYS A 4 15.77 11.44 12.78
C LYS A 4 14.67 10.97 13.73
N SER A 5 14.14 11.87 14.54
CA SER A 5 12.88 11.67 15.24
C SER A 5 11.81 11.65 14.15
N VAL A 6 11.62 10.49 13.53
CA VAL A 6 10.53 10.24 12.62
C VAL A 6 9.28 10.29 13.48
N ASN A 7 8.39 11.23 13.17
CA ASN A 7 7.13 11.39 13.90
C ASN A 7 6.25 10.16 13.61
N LEU A 8 6.39 9.12 14.44
CA LEU A 8 5.72 7.82 14.28
C LEU A 8 4.18 7.93 14.26
N SER A 9 3.62 9.06 14.68
CA SER A 9 2.16 9.32 14.69
C SER A 9 1.53 9.44 13.29
N LYS A 10 2.35 9.62 12.23
CA LYS A 10 1.85 9.87 10.86
C LYS A 10 2.18 8.76 9.86
N ILE A 11 2.86 7.70 10.29
CA ILE A 11 3.28 6.61 9.40
C ILE A 11 2.47 5.35 9.71
N THR A 12 2.05 4.65 8.65
CA THR A 12 1.33 3.37 8.76
C THR A 12 2.29 2.18 8.84
N GLU A 13 1.76 0.98 8.99
CA GLU A 13 2.54 -0.26 8.88
C GLU A 13 3.03 -0.58 7.45
N TYR A 14 2.55 0.17 6.44
CA TYR A 14 2.87 -0.09 5.04
C TYR A 14 4.13 0.66 4.61
N SER A 15 5.21 -0.10 4.39
CA SER A 15 6.47 0.40 3.84
C SER A 15 6.88 -0.39 2.59
N PHE A 16 7.40 0.33 1.59
CA PHE A 16 7.69 -0.20 0.26
C PHE A 16 9.16 0.03 -0.11
N LEU A 17 9.82 -1.01 -0.63
CA LEU A 17 11.21 -0.92 -1.09
C LEU A 17 11.30 -0.13 -2.40
N LEU A 18 12.14 0.90 -2.40
CA LEU A 18 12.44 1.71 -3.57
C LEU A 18 13.60 1.14 -4.38
N ARG A 19 13.74 1.63 -5.62
CA ARG A 19 14.81 1.20 -6.54
C ARG A 19 16.22 1.49 -6.02
N ASN A 20 16.37 2.51 -5.17
CA ASN A 20 17.65 2.91 -4.55
C ASN A 20 17.94 2.13 -3.25
N GLY A 21 17.12 1.13 -2.91
CA GLY A 21 17.25 0.34 -1.68
C GLY A 21 16.69 1.01 -0.43
N SER A 22 16.28 2.28 -0.48
CA SER A 22 15.60 2.91 0.65
C SER A 22 14.14 2.48 0.75
N GLN A 23 13.49 2.82 1.86
CA GLN A 23 12.07 2.57 2.08
C GLN A 23 11.26 3.83 1.82
N TRP A 24 10.03 3.63 1.37
CA TRP A 24 8.99 4.66 1.29
C TRP A 24 7.83 4.23 2.17
N ASP A 25 7.54 5.04 3.19
CA ASP A 25 6.51 4.75 4.16
C ASP A 25 5.21 5.44 3.76
N LEU A 26 4.10 4.69 3.75
CA LEU A 26 2.79 5.24 3.49
C LEU A 26 2.31 6.00 4.73
N THR A 27 1.93 7.26 4.53
CA THR A 27 1.40 8.10 5.61
C THR A 27 -0.05 7.74 5.92
N VAL A 28 -0.48 8.03 7.15
CA VAL A 28 -1.87 7.80 7.60
C VAL A 28 -2.84 8.61 6.74
N GLU A 29 -2.51 9.86 6.42
CA GLU A 29 -3.35 10.71 5.58
C GLU A 29 -3.53 10.10 4.18
N LYS A 30 -2.45 9.55 3.60
CA LYS A 30 -2.52 8.96 2.27
C LYS A 30 -3.27 7.63 2.24
N LEU A 31 -3.16 6.85 3.31
CA LEU A 31 -3.96 5.63 3.48
C LEU A 31 -5.46 5.99 3.54
N SER A 32 -5.84 6.99 4.33
CA SER A 32 -7.23 7.45 4.43
C SER A 32 -7.80 7.93 3.08
N GLU A 33 -6.99 8.62 2.27
CA GLU A 33 -7.38 8.96 0.90
C GLU A 33 -7.68 7.70 0.06
N TYR A 34 -6.87 6.66 0.18
CA TYR A 34 -7.09 5.41 -0.56
C TYR A 34 -8.32 4.65 -0.06
N GLU A 35 -8.53 4.55 1.24
CA GLU A 35 -9.72 3.93 1.85
C GLU A 35 -11.01 4.65 1.43
N THR A 36 -10.98 5.98 1.34
CA THR A 36 -12.12 6.76 0.87
C THR A 36 -12.37 6.59 -0.63
N THR A 37 -11.30 6.53 -1.43
CA THR A 37 -11.41 6.46 -2.90
C THR A 37 -11.82 5.08 -3.40
N PHE A 38 -11.32 4.03 -2.77
CA PHE A 38 -11.49 2.64 -3.19
C PHE A 38 -12.23 1.86 -2.09
N SER A 39 -13.46 2.27 -1.80
CA SER A 39 -14.24 1.78 -0.66
C SER A 39 -14.82 0.37 -0.83
N ASP A 40 -14.78 -0.16 -2.06
CA ASP A 40 -15.31 -1.47 -2.44
C ASP A 40 -14.24 -2.59 -2.42
N ILE A 41 -12.98 -2.25 -2.14
CA ILE A 41 -11.86 -3.21 -2.08
C ILE A 41 -11.23 -3.26 -0.69
N ASP A 42 -10.65 -4.40 -0.33
CA ASP A 42 -9.82 -4.55 0.87
C ASP A 42 -8.43 -3.90 0.64
N ILE A 43 -8.34 -2.60 0.95
CA ILE A 43 -7.13 -1.79 0.78
C ILE A 43 -5.92 -2.44 1.46
N HIS A 44 -6.06 -2.89 2.70
CA HIS A 44 -4.97 -3.45 3.49
C HIS A 44 -4.40 -4.72 2.86
N ARG A 45 -5.27 -5.61 2.36
CA ARG A 45 -4.86 -6.80 1.61
C ARG A 45 -4.16 -6.44 0.31
N GLU A 46 -4.67 -5.47 -0.43
CA GLU A 46 -4.07 -5.07 -1.71
C GLU A 46 -2.74 -4.33 -1.55
N LEU A 47 -2.58 -3.50 -0.51
CA LEU A 47 -1.30 -2.87 -0.19
C LEU A 47 -0.21 -3.90 0.19
N ARG A 48 -0.57 -4.96 0.91
CA ARG A 48 0.36 -6.08 1.19
C ARG A 48 0.81 -6.79 -0.08
N LYS A 49 -0.11 -7.04 -1.01
CA LYS A 49 0.23 -7.64 -2.32
C LYS A 49 1.10 -6.71 -3.15
N ALA A 50 0.79 -5.41 -3.20
CA ALA A 50 1.61 -4.42 -3.90
C ALA A 50 3.04 -4.37 -3.34
N ARG A 51 3.18 -4.47 -2.01
CA ARG A 51 4.48 -4.58 -1.34
C ARG A 51 5.23 -5.84 -1.76
N GLN A 52 4.57 -7.00 -1.72
CA GLN A 52 5.18 -8.26 -2.15
C GLN A 52 5.62 -8.22 -3.62
N TRP A 53 4.81 -7.63 -4.50
CA TRP A 53 5.16 -7.48 -5.90
C TRP A 53 6.46 -6.68 -6.11
N LEU A 54 6.68 -5.61 -5.34
CA LEU A 54 7.93 -4.84 -5.39
C LEU A 54 9.13 -5.58 -4.80
N ILE A 55 8.91 -6.49 -3.85
CA ILE A 55 9.94 -7.39 -3.33
C ILE A 55 10.38 -8.35 -4.43
N ASP A 56 9.42 -9.02 -5.06
CA ASP A 56 9.64 -10.04 -6.10
C ASP A 56 10.15 -9.45 -7.43
N ASN A 57 9.85 -8.18 -7.69
CA ASN A 57 10.23 -7.49 -8.93
C ASN A 57 11.22 -6.33 -8.66
N PRO A 58 12.47 -6.61 -8.27
CA PRO A 58 13.44 -5.59 -7.87
C PRO A 58 13.72 -4.55 -8.97
N THR A 59 13.75 -4.98 -10.23
CA THR A 59 13.98 -4.11 -11.40
C THR A 59 12.79 -3.20 -11.70
N LYS A 60 11.61 -3.48 -11.12
CA LYS A 60 10.37 -2.70 -11.31
C LYS A 60 10.03 -1.80 -10.13
N ARG A 61 10.88 -1.77 -9.09
CA ARG A 61 10.72 -0.90 -7.91
C ARG A 61 10.62 0.57 -8.31
N LYS A 62 9.81 1.32 -7.55
CA LYS A 62 9.51 2.72 -7.87
C LYS A 62 10.51 3.67 -7.23
N THR A 63 10.44 4.93 -7.63
CA THR A 63 11.00 6.06 -6.89
C THR A 63 9.98 6.55 -5.86
N ALA A 64 10.40 7.34 -4.87
CA ALA A 64 9.49 7.96 -3.91
C ALA A 64 8.37 8.75 -4.62
N THR A 65 8.72 9.54 -5.64
CA THR A 65 7.76 10.31 -6.45
C THR A 65 6.83 9.42 -7.27
N GLY A 66 7.30 8.25 -7.72
CA GLY A 66 6.51 7.32 -8.53
C GLY A 66 5.61 6.37 -7.72
N MET A 67 5.83 6.24 -6.41
CA MET A 67 5.11 5.29 -5.56
C MET A 67 3.61 5.59 -5.49
N PRO A 68 3.14 6.84 -5.28
CA PRO A 68 1.71 7.13 -5.22
C PRO A 68 0.97 6.76 -6.51
N ARG A 69 1.57 7.05 -7.68
CA ARG A 69 1.00 6.69 -8.99
C ARG A 69 0.90 5.17 -9.16
N PHE A 70 1.92 4.44 -8.72
CA PHE A 70 1.91 2.98 -8.74
C PHE A 70 0.78 2.41 -7.88
N LEU A 71 0.64 2.87 -6.63
CA LEU A 71 -0.39 2.38 -5.73
C LEU A 71 -1.80 2.73 -6.24
N SER A 72 -2.04 3.95 -6.73
CA SER A 72 -3.33 4.31 -7.33
C SER A 72 -3.68 3.44 -8.53
N GLY A 73 -2.70 3.15 -9.41
CA GLY A 73 -2.91 2.25 -10.55
C GLY A 73 -3.12 0.79 -10.15
N TRP A 74 -2.45 0.34 -9.08
CA TRP A 74 -2.64 -0.99 -8.51
C TRP A 74 -4.07 -1.16 -7.98
N LEU A 75 -4.49 -0.24 -7.11
CA LEU A 75 -5.79 -0.27 -6.46
C LEU A 75 -6.94 -0.13 -7.48
N GLY A 76 -6.80 0.75 -8.48
CA GLY A 76 -7.79 0.89 -9.56
C GLY A 76 -7.96 -0.34 -10.46
N GLY A 77 -7.01 -1.28 -10.42
CA GLY A 77 -7.11 -2.57 -11.12
C GLY A 77 -7.56 -3.73 -10.22
N CYS A 78 -7.83 -3.50 -8.94
CA CYS A 78 -8.23 -4.52 -8.01
C CYS A 78 -9.71 -4.91 -8.21
N LYS A 79 -10.05 -6.12 -7.76
CA LYS A 79 -11.43 -6.59 -7.76
C LYS A 79 -12.11 -6.19 -6.45
N PRO A 80 -13.39 -5.81 -6.48
CA PRO A 80 -14.19 -5.62 -5.28
C PRO A 80 -14.07 -6.82 -4.35
N THR A 81 -14.01 -6.56 -3.06
CA THR A 81 -14.13 -7.62 -2.06
C THR A 81 -15.51 -8.24 -2.24
N PRO A 82 -15.62 -9.56 -2.49
CA PRO A 82 -16.93 -10.19 -2.53
C PRO A 82 -17.64 -9.88 -1.21
N ALA A 83 -18.88 -9.39 -1.29
CA ALA A 83 -19.72 -9.27 -0.10
C ALA A 83 -19.63 -10.59 0.64
N GLU A 84 -19.23 -10.53 1.92
CA GLU A 84 -18.93 -11.69 2.75
C GLU A 84 -19.94 -12.80 2.43
N SER A 85 -19.47 -13.92 1.88
CA SER A 85 -20.34 -15.07 1.70
C SER A 85 -20.77 -15.46 3.10
N THR A 86 -21.98 -15.06 3.48
CA THR A 86 -22.64 -15.54 4.69
C THR A 86 -22.74 -17.02 4.47
N GLY A 87 -21.76 -17.73 5.02
CA GLY A 87 -21.58 -19.15 4.86
C GLY A 87 -22.70 -19.83 5.60
N GLU A 88 -23.85 -19.96 4.93
CA GLU A 88 -24.77 -21.06 5.18
C GLU A 88 -23.99 -22.33 4.80
N TYR A 89 -23.24 -22.85 5.77
CA TYR A 89 -22.75 -24.21 5.76
C TYR A 89 -24.00 -25.11 5.88
N ILE A 90 -24.46 -25.62 4.74
CA ILE A 90 -25.37 -26.78 4.67
C ILE A 90 -24.61 -28.08 4.92
#